data_AF-A0AAW2RFH2-F1
#
_entry.id   AF-A0AAW2RFH2-F1
#
_cell.length_a   1.000
_cell.length_b   1.000
_cell.length_c   1.000
_cell.angle_alpha   90.00
_cell.angle_beta   90.00
_cell.angle_gamma   90.00
#
_symmetry.space_group_name_H-M   'P 1'
#
loop_
_entity.id
_entity.type
_entity.pdbx_description
1 polymer ?
#
loop_
_entity_poly.entity_id
_entity_poly.type
_entity_poly.pdbx_seq_one_letter_code
_entity_poly.pdbx_strand_id
1 'polypeptide(L)' 'MGKAAGMLSTITFLDLSYCINIGAQALEAIGKHCKSLTTLRRIMHPLEVINKLSQDDEALAIAATMPRLKHL' A
#
# COMPACT_ATOMS: atom_id res chain seq x y z
N MET A 1 15.37 -2.94 -15.00
CA MET A 1 14.23 -2.51 -14.16
C MET A 1 13.06 -2.21 -15.09
N GLY A 2 12.36 -3.20 -15.66
CA GLY A 2 11.34 -4.03 -15.03
C GLY A 2 9.97 -3.61 -15.61
N LYS A 3 9.63 -4.10 -16.81
CA LYS A 3 8.48 -3.68 -17.65
C LYS A 3 7.13 -3.64 -16.90
N ALA A 4 6.98 -4.47 -15.84
CA ALA A 4 5.81 -4.51 -14.98
C ALA A 4 5.57 -3.22 -14.17
N ALA A 5 6.61 -2.54 -13.68
CA ALA A 5 6.43 -1.33 -12.86
C ALA A 5 5.77 -0.18 -13.64
N GLY A 6 6.05 -0.08 -14.95
CA GLY A 6 5.36 0.87 -15.84
C GLY A 6 3.88 0.53 -16.05
N MET A 7 3.52 -0.76 -16.07
CA MET A 7 2.14 -1.23 -16.24
C MET A 7 1.26 -0.92 -15.03
N LEU A 8 1.84 -0.78 -13.83
CA LEU A 8 1.09 -0.49 -12.60
C LEU A 8 0.79 1.01 -12.43
N SER A 9 1.36 1.88 -13.28
CA SER A 9 1.16 3.34 -13.19
C SER A 9 -0.28 3.80 -13.44
N THR A 10 -1.09 2.97 -14.12
CA THR A 10 -2.51 3.22 -14.43
C THR A 10 -3.47 2.64 -13.39
N ILE A 11 -2.99 1.86 -12.42
CA ILE A 11 -3.85 1.30 -11.37
C ILE A 11 -4.44 2.42 -10.53
N THR A 12 -5.77 2.43 -10.41
CA THR A 12 -6.54 3.41 -9.62
C THR A 12 -7.11 2.82 -8.34
N PHE A 13 -7.26 1.50 -8.28
CA PHE A 13 -7.78 0.75 -7.15
C PHE A 13 -6.89 -0.47 -6.88
N LEU A 14 -6.50 -0.66 -5.63
CA LEU A 14 -5.73 -1.82 -5.20
C LEU A 14 -6.27 -2.34 -3.86
N ASP A 15 -6.51 -3.65 -3.78
CA ASP A 15 -6.92 -4.31 -2.56
C ASP A 15 -5.85 -5.31 -2.12
N LEU A 16 -5.36 -5.10 -0.90
CA LEU A 16 -4.31 -5.88 -0.23
C LEU A 16 -4.85 -6.49 1.07
N SER A 17 -6.17 -6.61 1.21
CA SER A 17 -6.78 -7.21 2.39
C SER A 17 -6.26 -8.63 2.59
N TYR A 18 -5.93 -8.97 3.84
CA TYR A 18 -5.36 -10.25 4.27
C TYR A 18 -4.00 -10.61 3.63
N CYS A 19 -3.32 -9.65 2.99
CA CYS A 19 -1.94 -9.82 2.52
C CYS A 19 -0.94 -9.54 3.65
N ILE A 20 -0.76 -10.50 4.55
CA ILE A 20 -0.05 -10.32 5.84
C ILE A 20 1.41 -9.89 5.72
N ASN A 21 2.07 -10.27 4.62
CA ASN A 21 3.48 -10.00 4.38
C ASN A 21 3.73 -8.62 3.75
N ILE A 22 2.68 -7.85 3.45
CA ILE A 22 2.80 -6.50 2.92
C ILE A 22 2.92 -5.50 4.08
N GLY A 23 4.14 -5.03 4.31
CA GLY A 23 4.46 -3.97 5.28
C GLY A 23 4.84 -2.64 4.63
N ALA A 24 5.39 -1.72 5.44
CA ALA A 24 5.69 -0.35 5.03
C ALA A 24 6.56 -0.25 3.77
N GLN A 25 7.61 -1.06 3.65
CA GLN A 25 8.50 -1.06 2.47
C GLN A 25 7.76 -1.42 1.17
N ALA A 26 6.85 -2.39 1.23
CA ALA A 26 6.06 -2.79 0.08
C ALA A 26 5.02 -1.72 -0.28
N LEU A 27 4.38 -1.10 0.71
CA LEU A 27 3.47 0.03 0.49
C LEU A 27 4.19 1.24 -0.12
N GLU A 28 5.41 1.53 0.33
CA GLU A 28 6.25 2.59 -0.23
C GLU A 28 6.58 2.30 -1.70
N ALA A 29 6.97 1.07 -2.04
CA ALA A 29 7.22 0.67 -3.42
C ALA A 29 5.95 0.79 -4.28
N ILE A 30 4.80 0.36 -3.76
CA ILE A 30 3.51 0.51 -4.43
C ILE A 30 3.23 1.99 -4.72
N GLY A 31 3.34 2.89 -3.74
CA GLY A 31 3.10 4.32 -3.97
C GLY A 31 4.15 4.96 -4.88
N LYS A 32 5.40 4.48 -4.89
CA LYS A 32 6.44 4.91 -5.84
C LYS A 32 6.13 4.54 -7.28
N HIS A 33 5.40 3.46 -7.54
CA HIS A 33 5.15 2.97 -8.91
C HIS A 33 3.69 3.14 -9.39
N CYS A 34 2.70 3.06 -8.51
CA CYS A 34 1.28 3.16 -8.81
C CYS A 34 0.79 4.61 -8.69
N LYS A 35 1.30 5.50 -9.55
CA LYS A 35 1.06 6.96 -9.44
C LYS A 35 -0.38 7.42 -9.67
N SER A 36 -1.25 6.56 -10.20
CA SER A 36 -2.67 6.85 -10.38
C SER A 36 -3.56 6.29 -9.27
N LEU A 37 -2.99 5.68 -8.23
CA LEU A 37 -3.77 5.03 -7.18
C LEU A 37 -4.62 6.06 -6.41
N THR A 38 -5.92 5.80 -6.35
CA THR A 38 -6.90 6.65 -5.66
C THR A 38 -7.64 5.91 -4.55
N THR A 39 -7.67 4.58 -4.60
CA THR A 39 -8.26 3.73 -3.57
C THR A 39 -7.30 2.61 -3.23
N LEU A 40 -7.00 2.46 -1.94
CA LEU A 40 -6.26 1.35 -1.38
C LEU A 40 -7.17 0.71 -0.34
N ARG A 41 -7.34 -0.62 -0.38
CA ARG A 41 -7.95 -1.37 0.72
C ARG A 41 -6.91 -2.24 1.37
N ARG A 42 -6.86 -2.22 2.69
CA ARG A 42 -5.96 -3.06 3.48
C ARG A 42 -6.59 -3.46 4.79
N ILE A 43 -7.50 -4.43 4.74
CA ILE A 43 -8.09 -5.05 5.92
C ILE A 43 -7.14 -6.14 6.42
N MET A 44 -6.75 -6.10 7.69
CA MET A 44 -5.96 -7.17 8.33
C MET A 44 -6.81 -7.87 9.39
N HIS A 45 -6.59 -9.18 9.56
CA HIS A 45 -7.22 -9.91 10.65
C HIS A 45 -6.60 -9.48 12.00
N PRO A 46 -7.36 -9.36 13.10
CA PRO A 46 -6.80 -8.94 14.40
C PRO A 46 -5.62 -9.79 14.88
N LEU A 47 -5.61 -11.09 14.57
CA LEU A 47 -4.50 -12.00 14.90
C LEU A 47 -3.22 -11.70 14.11
N GLU A 48 -3.30 -11.04 12.96
CA GLU A 48 -2.14 -10.68 12.12
C GLU A 48 -1.46 -9.41 12.62
N VAL A 49 -2.16 -8.60 13.43
CA VAL A 49 -1.67 -7.33 13.99
C VAL A 49 -1.43 -7.40 15.49
N ILE A 50 -1.78 -8.51 16.16
CA ILE A 50 -1.67 -8.67 17.62
C ILE A 50 -0.24 -8.47 18.14
N ASN A 51 0.76 -8.79 17.31
CA ASN A 51 2.18 -8.64 17.64
C ASN A 51 2.80 -7.35 17.09
N LYS A 52 2.03 -6.50 16.39
CA LYS A 52 2.51 -5.22 15.87
C LYS A 52 2.30 -4.14 16.92
N LEU A 53 3.37 -3.44 17.30
CA LEU A 53 3.31 -2.32 18.25
C LEU A 53 2.51 -1.13 17.70
N SER A 54 2.68 -0.82 16.41
CA SER A 54 1.87 0.14 15.68
C SER A 54 1.92 -0.14 14.17
N GLN A 55 1.17 0.65 13.39
CA GLN A 55 1.17 0.64 11.92
C GLN A 55 1.58 2.01 11.36
N ASP A 56 2.26 2.82 12.18
CA ASP A 56 2.59 4.21 11.82
C ASP A 56 3.60 4.27 10.66
N ASP A 57 4.46 3.26 10.53
CA ASP A 57 5.40 3.13 9.42
C ASP A 57 4.69 2.92 8.08
N GLU A 58 3.64 2.10 8.08
CA GLU A 58 2.78 1.85 6.92
C GLU A 58 1.97 3.11 6.56
N ALA A 59 1.42 3.80 7.57
CA ALA A 59 0.73 5.07 7.37
C ALA A 59 1.67 6.15 6.80
N LEU A 60 2.89 6.26 7.32
CA LEU A 60 3.90 7.21 6.84
C LEU A 60 4.31 6.89 5.39
N ALA A 61 4.51 5.61 5.06
CA ALA A 61 4.83 5.18 3.70
C ALA A 61 3.72 5.55 2.71
N ILE A 62 2.45 5.34 3.08
CA ILE A 62 1.28 5.72 2.28
C ILE A 62 1.26 7.24 2.08
N ALA A 63 1.32 8.01 3.18
CA ALA A 63 1.26 9.46 3.14
C ALA A 63 2.38 10.08 2.30
N ALA A 64 3.60 9.53 2.40
CA ALA A 64 4.76 10.01 1.67
C ALA A 64 4.71 9.71 0.16
N THR A 65 4.03 8.64 -0.27
CA THR A 65 4.18 8.12 -1.64
C THR A 65 2.90 8.04 -2.47
N MET A 66 1.72 8.19 -1.85
CA MET A 66 0.41 8.07 -2.53
C MET A 66 -0.38 9.39 -2.52
N PRO A 67 0.12 10.47 -3.15
CA PRO A 67 -0.47 11.82 -3.04
C PRO A 67 -1.87 11.97 -3.66
N ARG A 68 -2.35 10.97 -4.41
CA ARG A 68 -3.67 10.98 -5.06
C ARG A 68 -4.68 10.07 -4.37
N LEU A 69 -4.29 9.43 -3.25
CA LEU A 69 -5.17 8.54 -2.51
C LEU A 69 -6.34 9.33 -1.92
N LYS A 70 -7.55 8.82 -2.14
CA LYS A 70 -8.82 9.42 -1.68
C LYS A 70 -9.55 8.50 -0.70
N HIS A 71 -9.35 7.20 -0.84
CA HIS A 71 -9.98 6.16 -0.04
C HIS A 71 -8.89 5.20 0.45
N LEU A 72 -8.83 5.00 1.77
CA LEU A 72 -7.95 4.07 2.47
C LEU A 72 -8.79 3.15 3.36
#